data_AF-A0A7J2YLV5-F1
#
_entry.id   AF-A0A7J2YLV5-F1
#
_cell.length_a   1.000
_cell.length_b   1.000
_cell.length_c   1.000
_cell.angle_alpha   90.00
_cell.angle_beta   90.00
_cell.angle_gamma   90.00
#
_symmetry.space_group_name_H-M   'P 1'
#
loop_
_entity.id
_entity.type
_entity.pdbx_description
1 polymer ?
#
loop_
_entity_poly.entity_id
_entity_poly.type
_entity_poly.pdbx_seq_one_letter_code
_entity_poly.pdbx_strand_id
1 'polypeptide(L)'
;MSTSTEQEKDIILGNLVRAVQILESSEHFGLLMPEVRVNLVYSMESASSPEDVAGIDGRITLVSGKVKAAGYPRFGASDHMARLIIEVRKYDKRYRAWNKLCMDTGNISFLGRIL
;
A
#
# COMPACT_ATOMS: atom_id res chain seq x y z
N MET A 1 -12.60 13.04 20.41
CA MET A 1 -11.24 12.85 19.83
C MET A 1 -11.08 11.54 19.05
N SER A 2 -11.98 10.54 19.18
CA SER A 2 -11.82 9.23 18.53
C SER A 2 -12.36 9.12 17.09
N THR A 3 -13.17 10.08 16.62
CA THR A 3 -13.85 10.00 15.32
C THR A 3 -12.94 10.29 14.13
N SER A 4 -11.94 11.17 14.28
CA SER A 4 -11.03 11.53 13.19
C SER A 4 -10.09 10.40 12.80
N THR A 5 -9.62 9.61 13.78
CA THR A 5 -8.69 8.50 13.56
C THR A 5 -9.37 7.33 12.86
N GLU A 6 -10.59 6.97 13.27
CA GLU A 6 -11.34 5.90 12.61
C GLU A 6 -11.76 6.32 11.18
N GLN A 7 -12.14 7.58 10.99
CA GLN A 7 -12.44 8.12 9.67
C GLN A 7 -11.19 8.10 8.74
N GLU A 8 -10.00 8.40 9.28
CA GLU A 8 -8.75 8.28 8.54
C GLU A 8 -8.49 6.81 8.12
N LYS A 9 -8.67 5.85 9.05
CA LYS A 9 -8.51 4.42 8.75
C LYS A 9 -9.45 3.95 7.64
N ASP A 10 -10.71 4.36 7.69
CA ASP A 10 -11.69 4.01 6.65
C ASP A 10 -11.30 4.57 5.28
N ILE A 11 -10.83 5.83 5.23
CA ILE A 11 -10.31 6.45 4.00
C ILE A 11 -9.11 5.67 3.47
N ILE A 12 -8.17 5.28 4.33
CA ILE A 12 -6.98 4.51 3.94
C ILE A 12 -7.38 3.16 3.34
N LEU A 13 -8.27 2.42 4.00
CA LEU A 13 -8.74 1.13 3.49
C LEU A 13 -9.48 1.29 2.16
N GLY A 14 -10.36 2.28 2.05
CA GLY A 14 -11.06 2.60 0.80
C GLY A 14 -10.10 3.00 -0.34
N ASN A 15 -9.03 3.72 -0.03
CA ASN A 15 -7.99 4.06 -1.00
C ASN A 15 -7.24 2.81 -1.49
N LEU A 16 -6.91 1.87 -0.59
CA LEU A 16 -6.28 0.61 -0.97
C LEU A 16 -7.18 -0.25 -1.86
N VAL A 17 -8.49 -0.33 -1.56
CA VAL A 17 -9.46 -1.02 -2.42
C VAL A 17 -9.47 -0.40 -3.82
N ARG A 18 -9.58 0.92 -3.92
CA ARG A 18 -9.58 1.62 -5.22
C ARG A 18 -8.26 1.43 -5.97
N ALA A 19 -7.13 1.49 -5.27
CA ALA A 19 -5.82 1.25 -5.88
C ALA A 19 -5.73 -0.16 -6.46
N VAL A 20 -6.17 -1.19 -5.72
CA VAL A 20 -6.24 -2.56 -6.24
C VAL A 20 -7.13 -2.62 -7.49
N GLN A 21 -8.34 -2.06 -7.47
CA GLN A 21 -9.23 -2.06 -8.64
C GLN A 21 -8.61 -1.40 -9.89
N ILE A 22 -7.89 -0.30 -9.71
CA ILE A 22 -7.14 0.35 -10.80
C ILE A 22 -6.04 -0.58 -11.35
N LEU A 23 -5.34 -1.31 -10.48
CA LEU A 23 -4.32 -2.27 -10.91
C LEU A 23 -4.93 -3.50 -11.60
N GLU A 24 -6.03 -4.04 -11.08
CA GLU A 24 -6.72 -5.20 -11.64
C GLU A 24 -7.39 -4.89 -13.00
N SER A 25 -7.81 -3.64 -13.22
CA SER A 25 -8.39 -3.18 -14.49
C SER A 25 -7.35 -2.82 -15.55
N SER A 26 -6.08 -2.69 -15.18
CA SER A 26 -5.01 -2.37 -16.13
C SER A 26 -4.52 -3.63 -16.85
N GLU A 27 -4.85 -3.74 -18.13
CA GLU A 27 -4.44 -4.88 -18.98
C GLU A 27 -2.91 -4.99 -19.14
N HIS A 28 -2.19 -3.88 -18.99
CA HIS A 28 -0.75 -3.81 -19.23
C HIS A 28 0.07 -3.87 -17.93
N PHE A 29 -0.56 -3.66 -16.77
CA PHE A 29 0.17 -3.66 -15.50
C PHE A 29 0.73 -5.05 -15.16
N GLY A 30 0.09 -6.12 -15.62
CA GLY A 30 0.62 -7.47 -15.46
C GLY A 30 1.93 -7.72 -16.21
N LEU A 31 2.22 -6.96 -17.27
CA LEU A 31 3.48 -7.03 -18.02
C LEU A 31 4.62 -6.27 -17.32
N LEU A 32 4.25 -5.24 -16.54
CA LEU A 32 5.19 -4.45 -15.72
C LEU A 32 5.37 -5.04 -14.32
N MET A 33 4.53 -6.00 -13.94
CA MET A 33 4.62 -6.65 -12.64
C MET A 33 5.85 -7.57 -12.65
N PRO A 34 6.87 -7.29 -11.82
CA PRO A 34 8.02 -8.17 -11.74
C PRO A 34 7.60 -9.52 -11.18
N GLU A 35 8.41 -10.54 -11.46
CA GLU A 35 8.24 -11.92 -10.98
C GLU A 35 8.09 -11.98 -9.44
N VAL A 36 8.57 -10.95 -8.76
CA VAL A 36 8.43 -10.74 -7.32
C VAL A 36 7.11 -10.02 -7.02
N ARG A 37 6.14 -10.82 -6.55
CA ARG A 37 4.84 -10.44 -5.94
C ARG A 37 4.85 -9.05 -5.31
N VAL A 38 3.85 -8.24 -5.66
CA VAL A 38 3.77 -6.84 -5.21
C VAL A 38 2.95 -6.72 -3.94
N ASN A 39 3.36 -5.88 -2.99
CA ASN A 39 2.47 -5.51 -1.89
C ASN A 39 2.16 -4.01 -1.91
N LEU A 40 0.89 -3.65 -1.69
CA LEU A 40 0.47 -2.26 -1.51
C LEU A 40 0.34 -1.97 -0.02
N VAL A 41 0.93 -0.86 0.40
CA VAL A 41 0.84 -0.36 1.77
C VAL A 41 0.55 1.13 1.80
N TYR A 42 -0.09 1.59 2.87
CA TYR A 42 -0.52 2.97 3.10
C TYR A 42 -0.48 3.26 4.61
N SER A 43 0.28 4.28 5.02
CA SER A 43 0.41 4.69 6.43
C SER A 43 -0.52 5.84 6.82
N MET A 44 -0.96 5.86 8.07
CA MET A 44 -1.56 7.04 8.68
C MET A 44 -0.60 8.23 8.75
N GLU A 45 -1.13 9.44 8.89
CA GLU A 45 -0.32 10.65 9.02
C GLU A 45 0.55 10.61 10.29
N SER A 46 -0.03 10.15 11.39
CA SER A 46 0.60 9.98 12.70
C SER A 46 1.36 8.66 12.85
N ALA A 47 1.54 7.87 11.78
CA ALA A 47 2.07 6.51 11.88
C ALA A 47 3.43 6.46 12.59
N SER A 48 3.46 5.69 13.67
CA SER A 48 4.61 5.50 14.56
C SER A 48 4.95 4.04 14.80
N SER A 49 3.99 3.15 14.55
CA SER A 49 4.16 1.70 14.70
C SER A 49 3.57 0.94 13.50
N PRO A 50 3.93 -0.35 13.31
CA PRO A 50 3.42 -1.15 12.20
C PRO A 50 1.89 -1.24 12.11
N GLU A 51 1.22 -1.12 13.25
CA GLU A 51 -0.23 -1.14 13.37
C GLU A 51 -0.90 0.09 12.76
N ASP A 52 -0.16 1.19 12.58
CA ASP A 52 -0.65 2.42 11.92
C ASP A 52 -0.52 2.36 10.38
N VAL A 53 -0.10 1.21 9.84
CA VAL A 53 0.09 1.00 8.40
C VAL A 53 -0.84 -0.08 7.89
N ALA A 54 -1.66 0.28 6.92
CA ALA A 54 -2.51 -0.67 6.20
C ALA A 54 -1.78 -1.24 4.98
N GLY A 55 -2.14 -2.46 4.60
CA GLY A 55 -1.70 -3.07 3.35
C GLY A 55 -2.58 -4.22 2.92
N ILE A 56 -2.26 -4.81 1.77
CA ILE A 56 -2.99 -5.95 1.21
C ILE A 56 -2.48 -7.25 1.86
N ASP A 57 -3.39 -7.95 2.52
CA ASP A 57 -3.08 -9.28 3.07
C ASP A 57 -2.83 -10.29 1.94
N GLY A 58 -1.81 -11.13 2.09
CA GLY A 58 -1.44 -12.14 1.08
C GLY A 58 -0.73 -11.63 -0.18
N ARG A 59 -0.47 -10.31 -0.31
CA ARG A 59 0.17 -9.65 -1.47
C ARG A 59 -0.71 -9.68 -2.74
N ILE A 60 -0.27 -8.93 -3.74
CA ILE A 60 -0.82 -8.88 -5.09
C ILE A 60 0.00 -9.80 -5.99
N THR A 61 -0.68 -10.65 -6.75
CA THR A 61 -0.08 -11.65 -7.63
C THR A 61 -0.70 -11.62 -9.01
N LEU A 62 -0.07 -12.30 -9.97
CA LEU A 62 -0.67 -12.59 -11.27
C LEU A 62 -1.50 -13.87 -11.20
N VAL A 63 -2.74 -13.78 -11.65
CA VAL A 63 -3.63 -14.92 -11.88
C VAL A 63 -4.08 -14.86 -13.34
N SER A 64 -3.65 -15.82 -14.15
CA SER A 64 -3.97 -15.89 -15.59
C SER A 64 -3.62 -14.62 -16.37
N GLY A 65 -2.44 -14.04 -16.08
CA GLY A 65 -1.96 -12.80 -16.74
C GLY A 65 -2.61 -11.52 -16.25
N LYS A 66 -3.56 -11.59 -15.29
CA LYS A 66 -4.18 -10.42 -14.66
C LYS A 66 -3.70 -10.26 -13.23
N VAL A 67 -3.52 -9.02 -12.83
CA VAL A 67 -3.16 -8.68 -11.45
C VAL A 67 -4.36 -8.93 -10.55
N LYS A 68 -4.13 -9.51 -9.38
CA LYS A 68 -5.16 -9.83 -8.40
C LYS A 68 -4.64 -9.72 -6.98
N ALA A 69 -5.41 -9.08 -6.10
CA ALA A 69 -5.12 -9.09 -4.67
C ALA A 69 -5.48 -10.46 -4.06
N ALA A 70 -4.59 -11.03 -3.25
CA ALA A 70 -4.83 -12.31 -2.57
C ALA A 70 -5.77 -12.18 -1.37
N GLY A 71 -5.91 -10.98 -0.81
CA GLY A 71 -6.71 -10.72 0.38
C GLY A 71 -7.18 -9.27 0.47
N TYR A 72 -7.89 -8.96 1.55
CA TYR A 72 -8.44 -7.63 1.81
C TYR A 72 -7.39 -6.70 2.42
N PRO A 73 -7.54 -5.37 2.24
CA PRO A 73 -6.75 -4.39 2.97
C PRO A 73 -6.99 -4.51 4.48
N ARG A 74 -5.92 -4.50 5.26
CA ARG A 74 -5.98 -4.44 6.73
C ARG A 74 -4.78 -3.69 7.31
N PHE A 75 -4.98 -3.10 8.49
CA PHE A 75 -3.89 -2.57 9.30
C PHE A 75 -2.99 -3.70 9.82
N GLY A 76 -1.68 -3.45 9.88
CA GLY A 76 -0.69 -4.46 10.27
C GLY A 76 -0.61 -5.63 9.29
N ALA A 77 -0.93 -5.44 8.00
CA ALA A 77 -0.82 -6.50 6.99
C ALA A 77 0.63 -6.92 6.70
N SER A 78 1.60 -6.03 6.94
CA SER A 78 3.01 -6.29 6.62
C SER A 78 3.97 -5.54 7.54
N ASP A 79 4.57 -6.27 8.48
CA ASP A 79 5.59 -5.76 9.38
C ASP A 79 6.80 -5.15 8.66
N HIS A 80 7.29 -5.84 7.62
CA HIS A 80 8.48 -5.41 6.90
C HIS A 80 8.25 -4.08 6.19
N MET A 81 7.14 -3.97 5.45
CA MET A 81 6.81 -2.77 4.71
C MET A 81 6.40 -1.61 5.61
N ALA A 82 5.72 -1.91 6.72
CA ALA A 82 5.35 -0.89 7.68
C ALA A 82 6.59 -0.26 8.32
N ARG A 83 7.57 -1.06 8.75
CA ARG A 83 8.85 -0.57 9.27
C ARG A 83 9.60 0.27 8.24
N LEU A 84 9.65 -0.19 6.98
CA LEU A 84 10.30 0.53 5.90
C LEU A 84 9.67 1.92 5.67
N ILE A 85 8.33 1.99 5.57
CA ILE A 85 7.62 3.27 5.39
C ILE A 85 7.85 4.20 6.57
N ILE A 86 7.75 3.70 7.80
CA ILE A 86 7.97 4.49 9.01
C ILE A 86 9.39 5.05 9.00
N GLU A 87 10.39 4.26 8.63
CA GLU A 87 11.78 4.70 8.57
C GLU A 87 11.99 5.75 7.47
N VAL A 88 11.48 5.51 6.26
CA VAL A 88 11.58 6.47 5.14
C VAL A 88 10.90 7.82 5.47
N ARG A 89 9.78 7.79 6.21
CA ARG A 89 9.08 9.00 6.70
C ARG A 89 9.92 9.83 7.67
N LYS A 90 10.88 9.23 8.40
CA LYS A 90 11.80 9.97 9.28
C LYS A 90 12.79 10.81 8.49
N TYR A 91 13.26 10.30 7.35
CA TYR A 91 14.31 10.95 6.56
C TYR A 91 13.79 12.01 5.57
N ASP A 92 12.60 11.82 5.00
CA ASP A 92 12.05 12.77 4.05
C ASP A 92 10.62 13.19 4.43
N LYS A 93 10.53 14.45 4.87
CA LYS A 93 9.31 15.09 5.35
C LYS A 93 8.24 15.21 4.28
N ARG A 94 8.60 15.12 2.99
CA ARG A 94 7.61 15.07 1.89
C ARG A 94 6.77 13.81 2.03
N TYR A 95 7.32 12.70 2.52
CA TYR A 95 6.58 11.46 2.78
C TYR A 95 5.67 11.53 4.00
N ARG A 96 5.82 12.53 4.88
CA ARG A 96 4.92 12.68 6.05
C ARG A 96 3.53 13.19 5.65
N ALA A 97 3.45 14.05 4.63
CA ALA A 97 2.21 14.50 4.02
C ALA A 97 1.77 13.63 2.82
N TRP A 98 2.59 12.64 2.43
CA TRP A 98 2.35 11.80 1.26
C TRP A 98 1.76 10.46 1.66
N ASN A 99 0.47 10.35 1.42
CA ASN A 99 -0.33 9.14 1.37
C ASN A 99 0.19 8.18 0.28
N LYS A 100 1.35 7.55 0.52
CA LYS A 100 2.07 6.82 -0.52
C LYS A 100 1.70 5.35 -0.54
N LEU A 101 1.06 4.95 -1.63
CA LEU A 101 1.02 3.58 -2.10
C LEU A 101 2.46 3.13 -2.41
N CYS A 102 3.06 2.26 -1.59
CA CYS A 102 4.36 1.67 -1.90
C CYS A 102 4.17 0.26 -2.46
N MET A 103 4.95 -0.07 -3.49
CA MET A 103 4.96 -1.37 -4.15
C MET A 103 6.30 -2.05 -3.87
N ASP A 104 6.28 -3.13 -3.08
CA ASP A 104 7.46 -3.97 -2.93
C ASP A 104 7.55 -4.96 -4.10
N THR A 105 8.48 -4.71 -5.01
CA THR A 105 8.73 -5.53 -6.20
C THR A 105 10.00 -6.40 -6.06
N GLY A 106 10.50 -6.63 -4.84
CA GLY A 106 11.81 -7.26 -4.62
C GLY A 106 13.01 -6.32 -4.87
N ASN A 107 12.77 -5.22 -5.55
CA ASN A 107 13.52 -3.96 -5.48
C ASN A 107 12.51 -2.87 -5.12
N ILE A 108 12.87 -1.97 -4.20
CA ILE A 108 11.95 -0.93 -3.68
C ILE A 108 11.55 0.02 -4.81
N SER A 109 10.30 -0.07 -5.27
CA SER A 109 9.76 0.79 -6.33
C SER A 109 8.68 1.71 -5.76
N PHE A 110 8.86 3.01 -5.95
CA PHE A 110 7.93 4.01 -5.44
C PHE A 110 7.08 4.55 -6.59
N LEU A 111 5.80 4.17 -6.65
CA LEU A 111 4.88 4.79 -7.61
C LEU A 111 4.44 6.16 -7.09
N GLY A 112 4.67 7.19 -7.91
CA GLY A 112 4.12 8.52 -7.71
C GLY A 112 2.64 8.57 -8.09
N ARG A 113 1.93 9.48 -7.40
CA ARG A 113 0.56 10.00 -7.61
C ARG A 113 -0.32 9.23 -8.61
N ILE A 114 -1.08 8.27 -8.10
CA ILE A 114 -2.35 7.87 -8.68
C ILE A 114 -3.42 8.58 -7.83
N LEU A 115 -4.14 9.51 -8.46
CA LEU A 115 -5.05 10.55 -7.92
C LEU A 115 -4.41 11.95 -7.71
#